data_AF-A0A8S4A547-F1
#
_entry.id   AF-A0A8S4A547-F1
#
_cell.length_a   1.000
_cell.length_b   1.000
_cell.length_c   1.000
_cell.angle_alpha   90.00
_cell.angle_beta   90.00
_cell.angle_gamma   90.00
#
_symmetry.space_group_name_H-M   'P 1'
#
loop_
_entity.id
_entity.type
_entity.pdbx_description
1 polymer ?
#
loop_
_entity_poly.entity_id
_entity_poly.type
_entity_poly.pdbx_seq_one_letter_code
_entity_poly.pdbx_strand_id
1 'polypeptide(L)'
;VYGEDCEHHLFFICRGFGPLDYRLVPESRTWNEAQRFCRGQQAGLATFPGGILGTMVEVDLETLDFPVWTGLHRDGGGWRWSGGLSAYRRWRGGEPGAGGGCASISSGGKQMEARDCGARLPFVCVAENVVLVRENRSWEGALEHCRGLGQDLLSLQPGPEHRYVMTKVAQAHSQ
;
A
#
# COMPACT_ATOMS: atom_id res chain seq x y z
N VAL A 1 3.33 24.83 -6.42
CA VAL A 1 3.87 24.70 -5.06
C VAL A 1 3.94 26.11 -4.52
N TYR A 2 3.11 26.44 -3.54
CA TYR A 2 3.19 27.71 -2.83
C TYR A 2 4.13 27.47 -1.64
N GLY A 3 5.08 28.38 -1.42
CA GLY A 3 5.92 28.34 -0.22
C GLY A 3 5.14 28.93 0.94
N GLU A 4 5.03 28.18 2.03
CA GLU A 4 4.52 28.67 3.32
C GLU A 4 5.68 29.11 4.20
N ASP A 5 5.37 29.88 5.25
CA ASP A 5 6.34 30.23 6.29
C ASP A 5 6.81 28.97 7.03
N CYS A 6 8.12 28.80 7.19
CA CYS A 6 8.71 27.63 7.87
C CYS A 6 8.41 27.64 9.37
N GLU A 7 8.04 28.80 9.92
CA GLU A 7 7.59 28.96 11.31
C GLU A 7 6.11 28.60 11.51
N HIS A 8 5.38 28.30 10.43
CA HIS A 8 4.02 27.82 10.55
C HIS A 8 4.01 26.43 11.19
N HIS A 9 3.22 26.28 12.23
CA HIS A 9 3.09 25.01 12.92
C HIS A 9 2.01 24.18 12.22
N LEU A 10 2.40 23.03 11.68
CA LEU A 10 1.50 22.10 10.99
C LEU A 10 1.68 20.68 11.51
N PHE A 11 0.69 19.83 11.24
CA PHE A 11 0.88 18.38 11.28
C PHE A 11 1.82 17.96 10.15
N PHE A 12 2.58 16.90 10.41
CA PHE A 12 3.62 16.45 9.50
C PHE A 12 3.64 14.93 9.40
N ILE A 13 4.30 14.43 8.36
CA ILE A 13 4.35 13.01 8.07
C ILE A 13 5.81 12.57 8.07
N CYS A 14 6.13 11.60 8.91
CA CYS A 14 7.41 10.93 8.91
C CYS A 14 7.37 9.71 7.98
N ARG A 15 8.42 9.51 7.21
CA ARG A 15 8.66 8.31 6.41
C ARG A 15 9.75 7.49 7.07
N GLY A 16 9.41 6.26 7.47
CA GLY A 16 10.37 5.31 8.00
C GLY A 16 11.42 4.92 6.97
N PHE A 17 12.68 4.86 7.41
CA PHE A 17 13.75 4.23 6.64
C PHE A 17 13.63 2.71 6.76
N GLY A 18 13.28 2.04 5.67
CA GLY A 18 13.21 0.58 5.64
C GLY A 18 12.44 0.05 4.43
N PRO A 19 12.66 -1.23 4.06
CA PRO A 19 11.81 -1.90 3.10
C PRO A 19 10.36 -1.96 3.63
N LEU A 20 9.40 -1.94 2.70
CA LEU A 20 8.01 -2.23 3.05
C LEU A 20 7.94 -3.62 3.70
N ASP A 21 7.26 -3.71 4.85
CA ASP A 21 7.09 -4.98 5.56
C ASP A 21 5.86 -5.71 5.01
N TYR A 22 6.09 -6.89 4.43
CA TYR A 22 5.05 -7.73 3.84
C TYR A 22 4.86 -8.99 4.67
N ARG A 23 3.61 -9.22 5.04
CA ARG A 23 3.22 -10.36 5.85
C ARG A 23 2.10 -11.15 5.19
N LEU A 24 2.33 -12.45 5.02
CA LEU A 24 1.33 -13.39 4.55
C LEU A 24 0.34 -13.72 5.66
N VAL A 25 -0.95 -13.67 5.33
CA VAL A 25 -2.05 -14.11 6.20
C VAL A 25 -2.67 -15.35 5.54
N PRO A 26 -2.49 -16.55 6.12
CA PRO A 26 -2.94 -17.81 5.51
C PRO A 26 -4.47 -18.01 5.57
N GLU A 27 -5.19 -17.13 6.27
CA GLU A 27 -6.64 -17.20 6.39
C GLU A 27 -7.36 -16.94 5.06
N SER A 28 -8.34 -17.78 4.73
CA SER A 28 -9.12 -17.62 3.51
C SER A 28 -10.24 -16.59 3.69
N ARG A 29 -10.07 -15.41 3.10
CA ARG A 29 -11.01 -14.28 3.20
C ARG A 29 -11.38 -13.74 1.82
N THR A 30 -12.55 -13.12 1.71
CA THR A 30 -12.91 -12.33 0.52
C THR A 30 -11.99 -11.12 0.40
N TRP A 31 -11.88 -10.53 -0.79
CA TRP A 31 -11.00 -9.38 -0.99
C TRP A 31 -11.33 -8.22 -0.04
N ASN A 32 -12.63 -7.94 0.15
CA ASN A 32 -13.08 -6.90 1.07
C ASN A 32 -12.78 -7.22 2.54
N GLU A 33 -12.95 -8.48 2.97
CA GLU A 33 -12.59 -8.92 4.32
C GLU A 33 -11.08 -8.82 4.57
N ALA A 34 -10.27 -9.23 3.59
CA ALA A 34 -8.81 -9.14 3.64
C ALA A 34 -8.33 -7.68 3.73
N GLN A 35 -8.90 -6.78 2.91
CA GLN A 35 -8.61 -5.35 2.97
C GLN A 35 -8.95 -4.74 4.34
N ARG A 36 -10.09 -5.13 4.94
CA ARG A 36 -10.45 -4.67 6.29
C ARG A 36 -9.49 -5.21 7.34
N PHE A 37 -9.08 -6.48 7.22
CA PHE A 37 -8.13 -7.09 8.13
C PHE A 37 -6.79 -6.35 8.14
N CYS A 38 -6.19 -6.10 6.97
CA CYS A 38 -4.92 -5.38 6.90
C CYS A 38 -5.06 -3.96 7.48
N ARG A 39 -6.16 -3.25 7.16
CA ARG A 39 -6.42 -1.90 7.70
C ARG A 39 -6.56 -1.88 9.22
N GLY A 40 -7.18 -2.91 9.80
CA GLY A 40 -7.27 -3.08 11.26
C GLY A 40 -5.91 -3.23 11.94
N GLN A 41 -4.87 -3.58 11.18
CA GLN A 41 -3.49 -3.70 11.63
C GLN A 41 -2.59 -2.57 11.08
N GLN A 42 -3.19 -1.42 10.75
CA GLN A 42 -2.47 -0.25 10.20
C GLN A 42 -1.69 -0.55 8.91
N ALA A 43 -2.16 -1.54 8.14
CA ALA A 43 -1.55 -1.99 6.89
C ALA A 43 -2.53 -1.88 5.70
N GLY A 44 -2.01 -1.98 4.48
CA GLY A 44 -2.80 -2.16 3.27
C GLY A 44 -2.76 -3.61 2.78
N LEU A 45 -3.64 -3.99 1.85
CA LEU A 45 -3.34 -5.16 1.01
C LEU A 45 -2.11 -4.85 0.15
N ALA A 46 -1.29 -5.88 -0.09
CA ALA A 46 -0.01 -5.75 -0.75
C ALA A 46 -0.12 -5.02 -2.09
N THR A 47 0.77 -4.06 -2.28
CA THR A 47 1.07 -3.43 -3.57
C THR A 47 2.50 -3.78 -3.94
N PHE A 48 2.84 -3.77 -5.22
CA PHE A 48 4.19 -4.15 -5.67
C PHE A 48 4.80 -3.02 -6.50
N PRO A 49 5.42 -1.99 -5.89
CA PRO A 49 5.99 -0.86 -6.65
C PRO A 49 7.13 -1.30 -7.57
N GLY A 50 8.03 -2.15 -7.07
CA GLY A 50 9.16 -2.74 -7.82
C GLY A 50 8.88 -4.11 -8.44
N GLY A 51 7.63 -4.60 -8.33
CA GLY A 51 7.24 -5.94 -8.76
C GLY A 51 7.46 -7.04 -7.70
N ILE A 52 6.91 -8.23 -7.99
CA ILE A 52 6.84 -9.34 -7.03
C ILE A 52 8.22 -9.96 -6.75
N LEU A 53 9.05 -10.15 -7.78
CA LEU A 53 10.37 -10.84 -7.76
C LEU A 53 11.46 -10.17 -6.88
N GLY A 54 11.16 -9.04 -6.24
CA GLY A 54 12.06 -8.36 -5.29
C GLY A 54 11.36 -7.97 -3.99
N THR A 55 10.14 -8.47 -3.78
CA THR A 55 9.36 -8.17 -2.58
C THR A 55 9.82 -9.09 -1.46
N MET A 56 10.54 -8.54 -0.48
CA MET A 56 10.88 -9.28 0.74
C MET A 56 9.61 -9.45 1.57
N VAL A 57 9.01 -10.62 1.43
CA VAL A 57 7.95 -11.12 2.32
C VAL A 57 8.62 -12.16 3.22
N GLU A 58 8.17 -12.29 4.48
CA GLU A 58 8.65 -13.38 5.37
C GLU A 58 8.56 -14.77 4.72
N VAL A 59 7.65 -14.92 3.75
CA VAL A 59 7.47 -16.10 2.91
C VAL A 59 7.71 -15.73 1.45
N ASP A 60 8.70 -16.38 0.82
CA ASP A 60 8.98 -16.16 -0.59
C ASP A 60 7.73 -16.42 -1.45
N LEU A 61 7.18 -15.34 -2.02
CA LEU A 61 6.00 -15.41 -2.89
C LEU A 61 6.23 -16.32 -4.10
N GLU A 62 7.49 -16.58 -4.48
CA GLU A 62 7.86 -17.51 -5.53
C GLU A 62 7.62 -18.97 -5.16
N THR A 63 7.66 -19.30 -3.86
CA THR A 63 7.46 -20.66 -3.37
C THR A 63 5.99 -21.01 -3.09
N LEU A 64 5.09 -20.02 -3.06
CA LEU A 64 3.67 -20.24 -2.74
C LEU A 64 2.93 -21.03 -3.81
N ASP A 65 2.46 -22.23 -3.50
CA ASP A 65 1.71 -23.10 -4.41
C ASP A 65 0.20 -22.81 -4.46
N PHE A 66 -0.25 -21.76 -3.77
CA PHE A 66 -1.63 -21.26 -3.78
C PHE A 66 -1.72 -19.79 -4.18
N PRO A 67 -2.86 -19.34 -4.74
CA PRO A 67 -3.06 -17.94 -5.10
C PRO A 67 -3.31 -17.07 -3.86
N VAL A 68 -2.85 -15.82 -3.92
CA VAL A 68 -3.00 -14.85 -2.82
C VAL A 68 -3.59 -13.53 -3.29
N TRP A 69 -4.44 -12.92 -2.46
CA TRP A 69 -4.98 -11.59 -2.77
C TRP A 69 -3.90 -10.51 -2.76
N THR A 70 -4.10 -9.54 -3.66
CA THR A 70 -3.33 -8.30 -3.74
C THR A 70 -4.25 -7.11 -3.53
N GLY A 71 -3.71 -5.91 -3.33
CA GLY A 71 -4.51 -4.69 -3.22
C GLY A 71 -5.14 -4.22 -4.53
N LEU A 72 -4.88 -4.90 -5.65
CA LEU A 72 -5.38 -4.48 -6.96
C LEU A 72 -6.85 -4.87 -7.15
N HIS A 73 -7.70 -3.90 -7.45
CA HIS A 73 -9.13 -4.07 -7.70
C HIS A 73 -9.64 -3.12 -8.79
N ARG A 74 -10.84 -3.39 -9.32
CA ARG A 74 -11.54 -2.52 -10.24
C ARG A 74 -12.30 -1.44 -9.47
N ASP A 75 -12.09 -0.19 -9.87
CA ASP A 75 -12.78 0.98 -9.34
C ASP A 75 -13.02 1.97 -10.49
N GLY A 76 -14.28 2.41 -10.65
CA GLY A 76 -14.68 3.37 -11.69
C GLY A 76 -14.31 2.98 -13.13
N GLY A 77 -14.31 1.68 -13.45
CA GLY A 77 -13.99 1.17 -14.79
C GLY A 77 -12.49 0.88 -15.04
N GLY A 78 -11.61 1.16 -14.08
CA GLY A 78 -10.17 0.91 -14.20
C GLY A 78 -9.58 0.11 -13.04
N TRP A 79 -8.36 -0.39 -13.21
CA TRP A 79 -7.65 -1.17 -12.20
C TRP A 79 -6.80 -0.26 -11.28
N ARG A 80 -7.11 -0.25 -9.98
CA ARG A 80 -6.47 0.59 -8.96
C ARG A 80 -5.96 -0.23 -7.77
N TRP A 81 -4.83 0.19 -7.22
CA TRP A 81 -4.27 -0.40 -6.01
C TRP A 81 -4.89 0.24 -4.76
N SER A 82 -5.22 -0.57 -3.76
CA SER A 82 -5.82 -0.10 -2.51
C SER A 82 -4.80 0.47 -1.51
N GLY A 83 -3.54 0.06 -1.61
CA GLY A 83 -2.46 0.42 -0.67
C GLY A 83 -1.41 1.38 -1.23
N GLY A 84 -1.69 2.08 -2.33
CA GLY A 84 -0.72 3.02 -2.91
C GLY A 84 -0.74 3.09 -4.42
N LEU A 85 0.32 3.66 -4.95
CA LEU A 85 0.53 3.73 -6.39
C LEU A 85 1.60 2.75 -6.78
N SER A 86 1.22 1.90 -7.73
CA SER A 86 2.13 1.00 -8.38
C SER A 86 1.68 0.87 -9.83
N ALA A 87 2.64 1.01 -10.74
CA ALA A 87 2.43 0.74 -12.16
C ALA A 87 2.48 -0.76 -12.48
N TYR A 88 2.82 -1.60 -11.50
CA TYR A 88 3.02 -3.02 -11.71
C TYR A 88 1.73 -3.73 -12.13
N ARG A 89 1.78 -4.35 -13.30
CA ARG A 89 0.68 -5.07 -13.95
C ARG A 89 1.24 -6.25 -14.73
N ARG A 90 1.75 -7.27 -14.03
CA ARG A 90 2.25 -8.49 -14.69
C ARG A 90 1.13 -9.51 -14.85
N TRP A 91 0.18 -9.23 -15.73
CA TRP A 91 -0.96 -10.11 -15.98
C TRP A 91 -0.53 -11.46 -16.56
N ARG A 92 -1.29 -12.50 -16.25
CA ARG A 92 -1.22 -13.78 -16.94
C ARG A 92 -1.73 -13.61 -18.37
N GLY A 93 -1.26 -14.43 -19.30
CA GLY A 93 -1.75 -14.39 -20.68
C GLY A 93 -3.26 -14.53 -20.75
N GLY A 94 -3.95 -13.56 -21.38
CA GLY A 94 -5.41 -13.50 -21.46
C GLY A 94 -6.10 -12.70 -20.34
N GLU A 95 -5.35 -12.21 -19.36
CA GLU A 95 -5.84 -11.35 -18.27
C GLU A 95 -5.48 -9.86 -18.50
N PRO A 96 -6.23 -8.90 -17.93
CA PRO A 96 -7.42 -9.10 -17.09
C PRO A 96 -8.65 -9.47 -17.93
N GLY A 97 -9.32 -10.57 -17.56
CA GLY A 97 -10.58 -10.99 -18.18
C GLY A 97 -11.75 -10.05 -17.86
N ALA A 98 -12.90 -10.28 -18.50
CA ALA A 98 -14.12 -9.52 -18.25
C ALA A 98 -14.79 -9.87 -16.90
N GLY A 99 -14.48 -11.04 -16.33
CA GLY A 99 -15.23 -11.66 -15.23
C GLY A 99 -14.64 -11.53 -13.83
N GLY A 100 -13.98 -10.42 -13.49
CA GLY A 100 -13.38 -10.27 -12.16
C GLY A 100 -13.14 -8.82 -11.76
N GLY A 101 -13.39 -8.51 -10.49
CA GLY A 101 -13.23 -7.17 -9.90
C GLY A 101 -12.00 -7.02 -9.00
N CYS A 102 -11.34 -8.13 -8.65
CA CYS A 102 -10.22 -8.15 -7.71
C CYS A 102 -9.10 -9.00 -8.29
N ALA A 103 -7.84 -8.69 -7.98
CA ALA A 103 -6.70 -9.41 -8.54
C ALA A 103 -5.91 -10.18 -7.49
N SER A 104 -5.58 -11.42 -7.83
CA SER A 104 -4.67 -12.29 -7.07
C SER A 104 -3.37 -12.51 -7.83
N ILE A 105 -2.34 -12.96 -7.12
CA ILE A 105 -1.17 -13.59 -7.73
C ILE A 105 -1.51 -15.07 -7.92
N SER A 106 -1.34 -15.59 -9.13
CA SER A 106 -1.53 -17.00 -9.45
C SER A 106 -0.44 -17.86 -8.82
N SER A 107 -0.82 -19.05 -8.36
CA SER A 107 0.14 -20.04 -7.83
C SER A 107 1.19 -20.43 -8.87
N GLY A 108 0.77 -20.67 -10.12
CA GLY A 108 1.67 -20.92 -11.24
C GLY A 108 2.14 -19.61 -11.89
N GLY A 109 3.43 -19.49 -12.20
CA GLY A 109 4.01 -18.37 -12.97
C GLY A 109 4.05 -17.00 -12.27
N LYS A 110 3.45 -16.87 -11.07
CA LYS A 110 3.41 -15.66 -10.22
C LYS A 110 2.97 -14.41 -10.98
N GLN A 111 1.95 -14.58 -11.80
CA GLN A 111 1.34 -13.52 -12.59
C GLN A 111 0.03 -13.09 -11.95
N MET A 112 -0.41 -11.88 -12.28
CA MET A 112 -1.68 -11.35 -11.81
C MET A 112 -2.83 -11.96 -12.63
N GLU A 113 -3.93 -12.27 -11.97
CA GLU A 113 -5.16 -12.74 -12.60
C GLU A 113 -6.38 -12.06 -11.97
N ALA A 114 -7.38 -11.72 -12.78
CA ALA A 114 -8.63 -11.20 -12.27
C ALA A 114 -9.47 -12.35 -11.71
N ARG A 115 -10.08 -12.13 -10.54
CA ARG A 115 -10.95 -13.07 -9.86
C ARG A 115 -12.20 -12.36 -9.34
N ASP A 116 -13.21 -13.16 -9.08
CA ASP A 116 -14.38 -12.73 -8.31
C ASP A 116 -13.92 -12.27 -6.91
N CYS A 117 -14.29 -11.05 -6.53
CA CYS A 117 -13.98 -10.49 -5.21
C CYS A 117 -14.61 -11.29 -4.06
N GLY A 118 -15.66 -12.08 -4.35
CA GLY A 118 -16.29 -13.02 -3.41
C GLY A 118 -15.51 -14.32 -3.20
N ALA A 119 -14.50 -14.61 -4.03
CA ALA A 119 -13.63 -15.75 -3.79
C ALA A 119 -12.87 -15.59 -2.46
N ARG A 120 -12.60 -16.71 -1.78
CA ARG A 120 -11.89 -16.70 -0.51
C ARG A 120 -10.47 -17.22 -0.71
N LEU A 121 -9.49 -16.35 -0.47
CA LEU A 121 -8.07 -16.66 -0.64
C LEU A 121 -7.27 -16.15 0.57
N PRO A 122 -6.10 -16.76 0.85
CA PRO A 122 -5.06 -16.12 1.63
C PRO A 122 -4.64 -14.77 1.02
N PHE A 123 -3.99 -13.92 1.80
CA PHE A 123 -3.70 -12.56 1.37
C PHE A 123 -2.43 -12.01 2.00
N VAL A 124 -1.81 -11.04 1.34
CA VAL A 124 -0.59 -10.39 1.84
C VAL A 124 -0.94 -8.97 2.28
N CYS A 125 -0.60 -8.63 3.53
CA CYS A 125 -0.64 -7.26 4.00
C CYS A 125 0.72 -6.59 3.81
N VAL A 126 0.72 -5.29 3.55
CA VAL A 126 1.92 -4.46 3.51
C VAL A 126 1.77 -3.31 4.51
N ALA A 127 2.69 -3.23 5.48
CA ALA A 127 2.72 -2.10 6.40
C ALA A 127 3.19 -0.85 5.65
N GLU A 128 2.44 0.24 5.77
CA GLU A 128 2.84 1.52 5.22
C GLU A 128 3.95 2.11 6.09
N ASN A 129 5.10 2.48 5.51
CA ASN A 129 6.20 3.10 6.26
C ASN A 129 6.01 4.62 6.43
N VAL A 130 4.77 5.07 6.57
CA VAL A 130 4.43 6.50 6.70
C VAL A 130 3.58 6.71 7.94
N VAL A 131 4.03 7.61 8.82
CA VAL A 131 3.41 7.93 10.10
C VAL A 131 2.96 9.37 10.07
N LEU A 132 1.66 9.61 10.22
CA LEU A 132 1.15 10.97 10.45
C LEU A 132 1.36 11.34 11.92
N VAL A 133 2.11 12.39 12.17
CA VAL A 133 2.33 12.97 13.49
C VAL A 133 1.39 14.16 13.67
N ARG A 134 0.54 14.11 14.70
CA ARG A 134 -0.47 15.15 15.01
C ARG A 134 0.01 16.18 16.02
N GLU A 135 1.29 16.44 16.00
CA GLU A 135 1.89 17.50 16.80
C GLU A 135 2.02 18.73 15.91
N ASN A 136 1.69 19.90 16.46
CA ASN A 136 1.87 21.13 15.73
C ASN A 136 3.31 21.60 15.89
N ARG A 137 4.11 21.50 14.83
CA ARG A 137 5.54 21.86 14.86
C ARG A 137 5.91 22.71 13.65
N SER A 138 6.90 23.59 13.82
CA SER A 138 7.58 24.24 12.71
C SER A 138 8.24 23.20 11.79
N TRP A 139 8.63 23.61 10.59
CA TRP A 139 9.28 22.71 9.64
C TRP A 139 10.55 22.06 10.23
N GLU A 140 11.40 22.85 10.89
CA GLU A 140 12.62 22.34 11.54
C GLU A 140 12.27 21.39 12.70
N GLY A 141 11.27 21.74 13.52
CA GLY A 141 10.84 20.89 14.64
C GLY A 141 10.23 19.56 14.18
N ALA A 142 9.52 19.54 13.06
CA ALA A 142 8.99 18.33 12.44
C ALA A 142 10.12 17.44 11.89
N LEU A 143 11.11 18.05 11.23
CA LEU A 143 12.28 17.35 10.71
C LEU A 143 13.09 16.68 11.82
N GLU A 144 13.38 17.41 12.90
CA GLU A 144 14.08 16.88 14.07
C GLU A 144 13.29 15.76 14.74
N HIS A 145 11.97 15.90 14.85
CA HIS A 145 11.10 14.86 15.41
C HIS A 145 11.21 13.55 14.62
N CYS A 146 11.03 13.59 13.29
CA CYS A 146 11.13 12.38 12.46
C CYS A 146 12.53 11.75 12.56
N ARG A 147 13.59 12.55 12.55
CA ARG A 147 14.97 12.06 12.69
C ARG A 147 15.25 11.44 14.06
N GLY A 148 14.65 11.98 15.11
CA GLY A 148 14.70 11.40 16.46
C GLY A 148 14.08 10.00 16.55
N LEU A 149 13.16 9.67 15.64
CA LEU A 149 12.56 8.35 15.51
C LEU A 149 13.35 7.41 14.56
N GLY A 150 14.50 7.84 14.03
CA GLY A 150 15.22 7.11 12.99
C GLY A 150 14.48 7.09 11.65
N GLN A 151 13.65 8.11 11.39
CA GLN A 151 12.87 8.32 10.16
C GLN A 151 13.30 9.63 9.49
N ASP A 152 12.65 10.04 8.39
CA ASP A 152 12.82 11.39 7.81
C ASP A 152 11.47 12.03 7.50
N LEU A 153 11.46 13.35 7.27
CA LEU A 153 10.27 14.01 6.78
C LEU A 153 9.90 13.46 5.40
N LEU A 154 8.62 13.17 5.17
CA LEU A 154 8.18 12.66 3.88
C LEU A 154 8.42 13.69 2.76
N SER A 155 9.34 13.37 1.85
CA SER A 155 9.51 14.12 0.60
C SER A 155 8.56 13.60 -0.48
N LEU A 156 7.70 14.48 -1.00
CA LEU A 156 6.78 14.18 -2.09
C LEU A 156 7.13 14.99 -3.33
N GLN A 157 7.41 14.30 -4.43
CA GLN A 157 7.49 14.93 -5.74
C GLN A 157 6.08 15.09 -6.34
N PRO A 158 5.82 16.14 -7.13
CA PRO A 158 4.56 16.28 -7.85
C PRO A 158 4.30 15.04 -8.71
N GLY A 159 3.15 14.40 -8.52
CA GLY A 159 2.84 13.16 -9.24
C GLY A 159 1.75 12.34 -8.57
N PRO A 160 1.60 11.08 -8.98
CA PRO A 160 0.63 10.18 -8.39
C PRO A 160 0.83 10.10 -6.87
N GLU A 161 2.07 9.91 -6.38
CA GLU A 161 2.38 9.73 -4.96
C GLU A 161 1.85 10.87 -4.10
N HIS A 162 2.02 12.12 -4.57
CA HIS A 162 1.46 13.30 -3.92
C HIS A 162 -0.06 13.21 -3.75
N ARG A 163 -0.82 12.82 -4.79
CA ARG A 163 -2.29 12.70 -4.71
C ARG A 163 -2.72 11.58 -3.74
N TYR A 164 -2.00 10.47 -3.73
CA TYR A 164 -2.26 9.36 -2.81
C TYR A 164 -2.05 9.78 -1.36
N VAL A 165 -0.91 10.40 -1.04
CA VAL A 165 -0.61 10.83 0.32
C VAL A 165 -1.60 11.91 0.76
N MET A 166 -1.95 12.87 -0.09
CA MET A 166 -2.99 13.86 0.23
C MET A 166 -4.35 13.21 0.53
N THR A 167 -4.70 12.14 -0.19
CA THR A 167 -5.92 11.37 0.10
C THR A 167 -5.84 10.69 1.46
N LYS A 168 -4.67 10.13 1.82
CA LYS A 168 -4.45 9.50 3.13
C LYS A 168 -4.47 10.49 4.27
N VAL A 169 -3.86 11.66 4.10
CA VAL A 169 -3.92 12.77 5.06
C VAL A 169 -5.36 13.20 5.29
N ALA A 170 -6.15 13.37 4.23
CA ALA A 170 -7.57 13.73 4.34
C ALA A 170 -8.42 12.63 5.01
N GLN A 171 -8.00 11.37 4.95
CA GLN A 171 -8.68 10.23 5.57
C GLN A 171 -8.20 9.93 7.01
N ALA A 172 -7.08 10.51 7.43
CA ALA A 172 -6.57 10.32 8.78
C ALA A 172 -7.46 11.10 9.76
N HIS A 173 -8.31 10.39 10.49
CA HIS A 173 -9.25 10.95 11.47
C HIS A 173 -8.60 12.00 12.37
N SER A 174 -9.01 13.27 12.38
CA SER A 174 -8.66 14.18 13.47
C SER A 174 -9.23 13.63 14.79
N GLN A 175 -8.36 13.11 15.65
CA GLN A 175 -8.57 13.02 17.09
C GLN A 175 -7.65 14.05 17.70
#